data_AF-A0A2V7VPP8-F1
#
_entry.id   AF-A0A2V7VPP8-F1
#
_cell.length_a   1.000
_cell.length_b   1.000
_cell.length_c   1.000
_cell.angle_alpha   90.00
_cell.angle_beta   90.00
_cell.angle_gamma   90.00
#
_symmetry.space_group_name_H-M   'P 1'
#
loop_
_entity.id
_entity.type
_entity.pdbx_description
1 polymer ?
#
loop_
_entity_poly.entity_id
_entity_poly.type
_entity_poly.pdbx_seq_one_letter_code
_entity_poly.pdbx_strand_id
1 'polypeptide(L)'
;DYILLLGVLLTGAALAYTEVKFTPLGTAWSNHLLVMSLFAAALAVRGDSRVVAGVALSSFAAWMGVSASPLERAFWFSGDAAGAVRLNAAITGLLFVGLGYGLVRSGRKAHFEPVAAHLGWLLVLSAILAGVGDQGAARLGLFVVGAGLAAMAFWRGRFPLFGMGLIAAYIGLSALVVAGVRDAAFGFLWFSATGIAVLVGLLMAQRAMRERA
;
A
#
# COMPACT_ATOMS: atom_id res chain seq x y z
N ASP A 1 14.33 3.36 19.67
CA ASP A 1 13.41 2.77 18.68
C ASP A 1 12.74 1.48 19.12
N TYR A 2 13.47 0.39 19.37
CA TYR A 2 12.85 -0.90 19.73
C TYR A 2 11.99 -0.87 21.00
N ILE A 3 12.43 -0.17 22.05
CA ILE A 3 11.63 -0.02 23.28
C ILE A 3 10.34 0.78 23.01
N LEU A 4 10.43 1.85 22.19
CA LEU A 4 9.26 2.65 21.81
C LEU A 4 8.29 1.82 20.97
N LEU A 5 8.80 1.06 20.00
CA LEU A 5 8.02 0.14 19.19
C LEU A 5 7.35 -0.92 20.06
N LEU A 6 8.10 -1.57 20.95
CA LEU A 6 7.57 -2.57 21.87
C LEU A 6 6.46 -1.98 22.74
N GLY A 7 6.66 -0.78 23.29
CA GLY A 7 5.65 -0.06 24.05
C GLY A 7 4.38 0.17 23.22
N VAL A 8 4.51 0.68 22.00
CA VAL A 8 3.38 0.90 21.09
C VAL A 8 2.66 -0.39 20.75
N LEU A 9 3.38 -1.49 20.49
CA LEU A 9 2.79 -2.79 20.18
C LEU A 9 2.10 -3.43 21.39
N LEU A 10 2.68 -3.31 22.59
CA LEU A 10 2.05 -3.78 23.84
C LEU A 10 0.80 -2.99 24.17
N THR A 11 0.83 -1.66 24.01
CA THR A 11 -0.37 -0.83 24.10
C THR A 11 -1.40 -1.25 23.04
N GLY A 12 -0.93 -1.52 21.82
CA GLY A 12 -1.66 -2.14 20.70
C GLY A 12 -2.49 -3.34 21.13
N ALA A 13 -1.78 -4.34 21.63
CA ALA A 13 -2.33 -5.61 22.08
C ALA A 13 -3.27 -5.43 23.27
N ALA A 14 -2.91 -4.58 24.25
CA ALA A 14 -3.74 -4.31 25.41
C ALA A 14 -5.09 -3.67 25.02
N LEU A 15 -5.08 -2.67 24.14
CA LEU A 15 -6.33 -2.05 23.67
C LEU A 15 -7.18 -3.05 22.89
N ALA A 16 -6.57 -3.83 21.98
CA ALA A 16 -7.29 -4.84 21.21
C ALA A 16 -7.89 -5.92 22.12
N TYR A 17 -7.14 -6.39 23.12
CA TYR A 17 -7.62 -7.34 24.11
C TYR A 17 -8.79 -6.78 24.93
N THR A 18 -8.67 -5.54 25.43
CA THR A 18 -9.75 -4.87 26.15
C THR A 18 -10.99 -4.73 25.27
N GLU A 19 -10.80 -4.40 24.00
CA GLU A 19 -11.90 -4.26 23.06
C GLU A 19 -12.61 -5.60 22.81
N VAL A 20 -11.86 -6.68 22.60
CA VAL A 20 -12.43 -8.02 22.40
C VAL A 20 -13.13 -8.54 23.67
N LYS A 21 -12.56 -8.28 24.84
CA LYS A 21 -13.06 -8.85 26.11
C LYS A 21 -14.22 -8.06 26.71
N PHE A 22 -14.16 -6.73 26.64
CA PHE A 22 -15.10 -5.84 27.32
C PHE A 22 -15.96 -5.02 26.35
N THR A 23 -15.66 -5.03 25.05
CA THR A 23 -16.43 -4.35 23.99
C THR A 23 -16.86 -2.91 24.34
N PRO A 24 -15.96 -2.04 24.87
CA PRO A 24 -16.31 -0.71 25.32
C PRO A 24 -16.80 0.18 24.18
N LEU A 25 -16.35 -0.02 22.93
CA LEU A 25 -16.80 0.76 21.78
C LEU A 25 -18.03 0.15 21.06
N GLY A 26 -18.40 -1.10 21.38
CA GLY A 26 -19.57 -1.77 20.82
C GLY A 26 -19.60 -1.73 19.29
N THR A 27 -20.61 -1.06 18.72
CA THR A 27 -20.80 -0.92 17.26
C THR A 27 -19.74 -0.04 16.59
N ALA A 28 -19.08 0.84 17.36
CA ALA A 28 -18.00 1.69 16.90
C ALA A 28 -16.62 1.03 17.05
N TRP A 29 -16.60 -0.32 17.11
CA TRP A 29 -15.41 -1.13 17.31
C TRP A 29 -14.22 -0.64 16.48
N SER A 30 -14.40 -0.37 15.17
CA SER A 30 -13.29 0.02 14.29
C SER A 30 -12.48 1.20 14.81
N ASN A 31 -13.07 2.12 15.56
CA ASN A 31 -12.41 3.32 16.09
C ASN A 31 -11.21 3.01 16.99
N HIS A 32 -11.07 1.81 17.57
CA HIS A 32 -9.85 1.44 18.30
C HIS A 32 -8.61 1.51 17.40
N LEU A 33 -8.73 1.17 16.11
CA LEU A 33 -7.63 1.27 15.13
C LEU A 33 -7.25 2.73 14.86
N LEU A 34 -8.24 3.62 14.80
CA LEU A 34 -8.01 5.06 14.65
C LEU A 34 -7.30 5.61 15.87
N VAL A 35 -7.76 5.27 17.08
CA VAL A 35 -7.11 5.65 18.34
C VAL A 35 -5.65 5.19 18.35
N MET A 36 -5.38 3.96 17.90
CA MET A 36 -4.00 3.47 17.79
C MET A 36 -3.17 4.19 16.74
N SER A 37 -3.75 4.53 15.60
CA SER A 37 -3.04 5.31 14.59
C SER A 37 -2.62 6.67 15.11
N LEU A 38 -3.49 7.37 15.85
CA LEU A 38 -3.22 8.68 16.43
C LEU A 38 -2.19 8.60 17.57
N PHE A 39 -2.33 7.60 18.45
CA PHE A 39 -1.38 7.34 19.53
C PHE A 39 0.02 7.04 18.98
N ALA A 40 0.13 6.13 18.02
CA ALA A 40 1.38 5.80 17.36
C ALA A 40 1.94 6.99 16.59
N ALA A 41 1.12 7.80 15.91
CA ALA A 41 1.58 9.00 15.21
C ALA A 41 2.17 10.03 16.18
N ALA A 42 1.51 10.27 17.32
CA ALA A 42 2.01 11.19 18.35
C ALA A 42 3.36 10.73 18.91
N LEU A 43 3.51 9.43 19.18
CA LEU A 43 4.77 8.85 19.65
C LEU A 43 5.84 8.81 18.56
N ALA A 44 5.48 8.57 17.30
CA ALA A 44 6.40 8.64 16.18
C ALA A 44 6.98 10.05 16.03
N VAL A 45 6.14 11.07 16.14
CA VAL A 45 6.57 12.48 16.05
C VAL A 45 7.42 12.87 17.26
N ARG A 46 7.08 12.43 18.48
CA ARG A 46 7.85 12.75 19.69
C ARG A 46 9.18 11.99 19.77
N GLY A 47 9.18 10.71 19.42
CA GLY A 47 10.35 9.82 19.49
C GLY A 47 11.18 9.77 18.21
N ASP A 48 10.78 10.50 17.17
CA ASP A 48 11.44 10.56 15.85
C ASP A 48 11.68 9.20 15.19
N SER A 49 10.81 8.22 15.47
CA SER A 49 11.00 6.83 15.01
C SER A 49 10.19 6.51 13.76
N ARG A 50 10.90 6.14 12.70
CA ARG A 50 10.33 5.74 11.39
C ARG A 50 9.48 4.49 11.48
N VAL A 51 9.87 3.56 12.35
CA VAL A 51 9.17 2.27 12.50
C VAL A 51 7.80 2.51 13.13
N VAL A 52 7.73 3.36 14.15
CA VAL A 52 6.47 3.74 14.81
C VAL A 52 5.58 4.56 13.87
N ALA A 53 6.16 5.41 13.00
CA ALA A 53 5.39 6.07 11.94
C ALA A 53 4.74 5.07 10.98
N GLY A 54 5.44 3.96 10.67
CA GLY A 54 4.89 2.85 9.89
C GLY A 54 3.71 2.17 10.58
N VAL A 55 3.82 1.92 11.89
CA VAL A 55 2.71 1.40 12.70
C VAL A 55 1.51 2.34 12.61
N ALA A 56 1.71 3.64 12.83
CA ALA A 56 0.64 4.64 12.76
C ALA A 56 -0.11 4.63 11.42
N LEU A 57 0.63 4.67 10.32
CA LEU A 57 0.07 4.66 8.97
C LEU A 57 -0.62 3.33 8.64
N SER A 58 -0.05 2.19 9.05
CA SER A 58 -0.67 0.88 8.85
C SER A 58 -1.96 0.70 9.65
N SER A 59 -2.01 1.18 10.90
CA SER A 59 -3.23 1.19 11.71
C SER A 59 -4.31 2.09 11.12
N PHE A 60 -3.94 3.25 10.57
CA PHE A 60 -4.88 4.13 9.88
C PHE A 60 -5.44 3.47 8.60
N ALA A 61 -4.56 2.84 7.81
CA ALA A 61 -4.98 2.10 6.61
C ALA A 61 -5.93 0.93 6.96
N ALA A 62 -5.64 0.20 8.04
CA ALA A 62 -6.52 -0.85 8.55
C ALA A 62 -7.88 -0.29 8.99
N TRP A 63 -7.90 0.87 9.68
CA TRP A 63 -9.13 1.54 10.05
C TRP A 63 -9.97 1.93 8.83
N MET A 64 -9.36 2.51 7.79
CA MET A 64 -10.05 2.88 6.55
C MET A 64 -10.62 1.65 5.82
N GLY A 65 -9.91 0.51 5.86
CA GLY A 65 -10.39 -0.75 5.29
C GLY A 65 -11.60 -1.32 6.03
N VAL A 66 -11.51 -1.42 7.36
CA VAL A 66 -12.59 -1.97 8.21
C VAL A 66 -13.80 -1.03 8.23
N SER A 67 -13.57 0.28 8.23
CA SER A 67 -14.64 1.29 8.28
C SER A 67 -15.37 1.47 6.96
N ALA A 68 -14.88 0.88 5.86
CA ALA A 68 -15.60 0.87 4.59
C ALA A 68 -16.99 0.19 4.72
N SER A 69 -17.10 -0.88 5.51
CA SER A 69 -18.34 -1.68 5.63
C SER A 69 -19.51 -0.99 6.37
N PRO A 70 -19.30 -0.21 7.44
CA PRO A 70 -20.38 0.59 8.05
C PRO A 70 -20.65 1.91 7.31
N LEU A 71 -19.63 2.53 6.71
CA LEU A 71 -19.74 3.83 6.03
C LEU A 71 -20.46 3.71 4.68
N GLU A 72 -20.34 2.56 4.00
CA GLU A 72 -21.16 2.11 2.87
C GLU A 72 -22.66 2.11 3.21
N ARG A 73 -23.04 1.63 4.39
CA ARG A 73 -24.44 1.63 4.85
C ARG A 73 -24.98 3.03 5.17
N ALA A 74 -24.11 3.95 5.60
CA ALA A 74 -24.53 5.23 6.18
C ALA A 74 -24.56 6.39 5.19
N PHE A 75 -23.66 6.44 4.20
CA PHE A 75 -23.47 7.66 3.42
C PHE A 75 -23.78 7.57 1.92
N TRP A 76 -23.53 6.46 1.21
CA TRP A 76 -23.63 6.50 -0.26
C TRP A 76 -23.84 5.13 -0.93
N PHE A 77 -25.05 4.96 -1.48
CA PHE A 77 -25.49 3.98 -2.50
C PHE A 77 -25.68 2.51 -2.11
N SER A 78 -26.82 1.97 -2.55
CA SER A 78 -27.07 0.56 -2.82
C SER A 78 -26.12 0.03 -3.91
N GLY A 79 -24.82 -0.09 -3.61
CA GLY A 79 -23.76 -0.43 -4.55
C GLY A 79 -22.74 -1.42 -3.99
N ASP A 80 -21.92 -1.99 -4.88
CA ASP A 80 -20.93 -3.05 -4.63
C ASP A 80 -19.88 -2.69 -3.56
N ALA A 81 -19.94 -3.38 -2.42
CA ALA A 81 -19.00 -3.26 -1.29
C ALA A 81 -17.52 -3.33 -1.73
N ALA A 82 -17.21 -4.11 -2.76
CA ALA A 82 -15.85 -4.22 -3.28
C ALA A 82 -15.36 -2.90 -3.89
N GLY A 83 -16.24 -2.13 -4.54
CA GLY A 83 -15.93 -0.82 -5.11
C GLY A 83 -15.59 0.23 -4.04
N ALA A 84 -16.34 0.24 -2.93
CA ALA A 84 -16.12 1.18 -1.83
C ALA A 84 -14.77 0.95 -1.13
N VAL A 85 -14.42 -0.32 -0.86
CA VAL A 85 -13.13 -0.69 -0.28
C VAL A 85 -11.98 -0.29 -1.20
N ARG A 86 -12.11 -0.53 -2.52
CA ARG A 86 -11.12 -0.14 -3.53
C ARG A 86 -10.91 1.38 -3.56
N LEU A 87 -11.99 2.16 -3.54
CA LEU A 87 -11.91 3.62 -3.54
C LEU A 87 -11.25 4.14 -2.25
N ASN A 88 -11.61 3.60 -1.08
CA ASN A 88 -10.99 3.95 0.19
C ASN A 88 -9.48 3.64 0.19
N ALA A 89 -9.08 2.48 -0.35
CA ALA A 89 -7.67 2.14 -0.49
C ALA A 89 -6.93 3.13 -1.42
N ALA A 90 -7.52 3.48 -2.57
CA ALA A 90 -6.95 4.46 -3.49
C ALA A 90 -6.80 5.85 -2.85
N ILE A 91 -7.83 6.36 -2.20
CA ILE A 91 -7.82 7.67 -1.51
C ILE A 91 -6.77 7.66 -0.39
N THR A 92 -6.77 6.63 0.45
CA THR A 92 -5.79 6.50 1.56
C THR A 92 -4.37 6.43 1.03
N GLY A 93 -4.17 5.68 -0.06
CA GLY A 93 -2.87 5.59 -0.73
C GLY A 93 -2.39 6.94 -1.25
N LEU A 94 -3.26 7.69 -1.92
CA LEU A 94 -2.96 9.05 -2.41
C LEU A 94 -2.66 10.03 -1.26
N LEU A 95 -3.41 9.95 -0.15
CA LEU A 95 -3.15 10.74 1.04
C LEU A 95 -1.76 10.46 1.61
N PHE A 96 -1.32 9.20 1.64
CA PHE A 96 0.00 8.82 2.14
C PHE A 96 1.13 9.26 1.20
N VAL A 97 0.95 9.13 -0.11
CA VAL A 97 1.90 9.67 -1.10
C VAL A 97 2.00 11.19 -0.98
N GLY A 98 0.86 11.88 -0.85
CA GLY A 98 0.81 13.33 -0.64
C GLY A 98 1.46 13.77 0.66
N LEU A 99 1.24 13.04 1.76
CA LEU A 99 1.90 13.27 3.04
C LEU A 99 3.41 13.11 2.94
N GLY A 100 3.90 12.05 2.26
CA GLY A 100 5.32 11.86 1.99
C GLY A 100 5.93 13.04 1.22
N TYR A 101 5.27 13.48 0.15
CA TYR A 101 5.70 14.66 -0.61
C TYR A 101 5.70 15.95 0.22
N GLY A 102 4.67 16.16 1.05
CA GLY A 102 4.56 17.31 1.95
C GLY A 102 5.65 17.36 3.00
N LEU A 103 6.03 16.21 3.56
CA LEU A 103 7.14 16.09 4.53
C LEU A 103 8.48 16.49 3.92
N VAL A 104 8.75 16.06 2.67
CA VAL A 104 9.96 16.47 1.95
C VAL A 104 9.93 17.94 1.60
N ARG A 105 8.82 18.44 1.05
CA ARG A 105 8.70 19.83 0.60
C ARG A 105 8.79 20.83 1.76
N SER A 106 8.29 20.47 2.93
CA SER A 106 8.35 21.32 4.13
C SER A 106 9.68 21.21 4.90
N GLY A 107 10.55 20.28 4.53
CA GLY A 107 11.79 19.98 5.26
C GLY A 107 11.58 19.43 6.68
N ARG A 108 10.33 19.22 7.11
CA ARG A 108 9.99 18.74 8.45
C ARG A 108 9.95 17.21 8.45
N LYS A 109 10.86 16.58 9.22
CA LYS A 109 10.91 15.12 9.40
C LYS A 109 10.87 14.36 8.08
N ALA A 110 11.64 14.84 7.09
CA ALA A 110 11.72 14.25 5.75
C ALA A 110 12.10 12.76 5.76
N HIS A 111 12.76 12.28 6.83
CA HIS A 111 13.07 10.88 7.01
C HIS A 111 11.81 9.97 7.10
N PHE A 112 10.61 10.48 7.40
CA PHE A 112 9.37 9.69 7.36
C PHE A 112 8.83 9.46 5.94
N GLU A 113 9.29 10.22 4.95
CA GLU A 113 8.76 10.14 3.59
C GLU A 113 8.83 8.73 2.99
N PRO A 114 9.91 7.94 3.14
CA PRO A 114 9.92 6.62 2.54
C PRO A 114 8.81 5.74 3.10
N VAL A 115 8.55 5.77 4.41
CA VAL A 115 7.48 4.96 5.01
C VAL A 115 6.10 5.36 4.46
N ALA A 116 5.83 6.66 4.38
CA ALA A 116 4.58 7.19 3.82
C ALA A 116 4.43 6.86 2.33
N ALA A 117 5.47 7.07 1.52
CA ALA A 117 5.43 6.82 0.09
C ALA A 117 5.27 5.31 -0.23
N HIS A 118 5.95 4.42 0.49
CA HIS A 118 5.85 2.98 0.23
C HIS A 118 4.46 2.45 0.58
N LEU A 119 3.93 2.78 1.76
CA LEU A 119 2.58 2.39 2.14
C LEU A 119 1.54 3.01 1.21
N GLY A 120 1.73 4.27 0.82
CA GLY A 120 0.85 4.96 -0.12
C GLY A 120 0.79 4.28 -1.48
N TRP A 121 1.94 3.98 -2.07
CA TRP A 121 2.00 3.27 -3.36
C TRP A 121 1.48 1.84 -3.27
N LEU A 122 1.74 1.12 -2.17
CA LEU A 122 1.16 -0.22 -1.97
C LEU A 122 -0.38 -0.18 -1.97
N LEU A 123 -0.98 0.82 -1.32
CA LEU A 123 -2.43 1.01 -1.29
C LEU A 123 -3.01 1.42 -2.66
N VAL A 124 -2.33 2.30 -3.40
CA VAL A 124 -2.76 2.68 -4.76
C VAL A 124 -2.69 1.48 -5.70
N LEU A 125 -1.57 0.75 -5.69
CA LEU A 125 -1.37 -0.41 -6.56
C LEU A 125 -2.32 -1.56 -6.18
N SER A 126 -2.57 -1.80 -4.89
CA SER A 126 -3.52 -2.83 -4.44
C SER A 126 -4.97 -2.48 -4.79
N ALA A 127 -5.36 -1.21 -4.72
CA ALA A 127 -6.70 -0.76 -5.13
C ALA A 127 -6.96 -1.00 -6.63
N ILE A 128 -5.94 -0.78 -7.47
CA ILE A 128 -6.01 -1.06 -8.91
C ILE A 128 -5.99 -2.58 -9.15
N LEU A 129 -5.09 -3.29 -8.48
CA LEU A 129 -4.96 -4.75 -8.58
C LEU A 129 -6.27 -5.47 -8.24
N ALA A 130 -6.98 -5.03 -7.21
CA ALA A 130 -8.28 -5.58 -6.82
C ALA A 130 -9.34 -5.47 -7.94
N GLY A 131 -9.17 -4.56 -8.91
CA GLY A 131 -10.06 -4.44 -10.07
C GLY A 131 -9.69 -5.29 -11.28
N VAL A 132 -8.53 -5.95 -11.27
CA VAL A 132 -7.97 -6.68 -12.43
C VAL A 132 -8.85 -7.85 -12.86
N GLY A 133 -9.55 -8.50 -11.92
CA GLY A 133 -10.48 -9.59 -12.21
C GLY A 133 -11.64 -9.14 -13.09
N ASP A 134 -12.28 -8.03 -12.72
CA ASP A 134 -13.57 -7.64 -13.27
C ASP A 134 -13.48 -6.63 -14.43
N GLN A 135 -12.42 -5.82 -14.47
CA GLN A 135 -12.34 -4.65 -15.37
C GLN A 135 -11.08 -4.69 -16.24
N GLY A 136 -11.26 -4.76 -17.56
CA GLY A 136 -10.13 -4.65 -18.51
C GLY A 136 -9.34 -3.33 -18.33
N ALA A 137 -10.03 -2.24 -17.99
CA ALA A 137 -9.43 -0.96 -17.67
C ALA A 137 -8.49 -1.01 -16.45
N ALA A 138 -8.78 -1.84 -15.44
CA ALA A 138 -7.91 -1.99 -14.27
C ALA A 138 -6.62 -2.74 -14.62
N ARG A 139 -6.66 -3.68 -15.57
CA ARG A 139 -5.46 -4.39 -16.07
C ARG A 139 -4.50 -3.42 -16.78
N LEU A 140 -5.06 -2.60 -17.68
CA LEU A 140 -4.31 -1.51 -18.34
C LEU A 140 -3.83 -0.48 -17.32
N GLY A 141 -4.68 -0.06 -16.39
CA GLY A 141 -4.33 0.89 -15.33
C GLY A 141 -3.17 0.39 -14.47
N LEU A 142 -3.18 -0.88 -14.07
CA LEU A 142 -2.10 -1.47 -13.28
C LEU A 142 -0.79 -1.51 -14.07
N PHE A 143 -0.86 -1.85 -15.36
CA PHE A 143 0.30 -1.82 -16.24
C PHE A 143 0.87 -0.40 -16.38
N VAL A 144 0.04 0.57 -16.75
CA VAL A 144 0.46 1.96 -17.01
C VAL A 144 0.97 2.62 -15.74
N VAL A 145 0.24 2.52 -14.62
CA VAL A 145 0.64 3.11 -13.34
C VAL A 145 1.88 2.42 -12.79
N GLY A 146 1.94 1.08 -12.87
CA GLY A 146 3.12 0.31 -12.46
C GLY A 146 4.37 0.64 -13.28
N ALA A 147 4.25 0.69 -14.60
CA ALA A 147 5.35 1.03 -15.51
C ALA A 147 5.80 2.48 -15.32
N GLY A 148 4.86 3.41 -15.15
CA GLY A 148 5.16 4.82 -14.85
C GLY A 148 5.88 4.99 -13.52
N LEU A 149 5.44 4.28 -12.47
CA LEU A 149 6.09 4.24 -11.16
C LEU A 149 7.50 3.66 -11.28
N ALA A 150 7.66 2.54 -11.99
CA ALA A 150 8.95 1.89 -12.20
C ALA A 150 9.92 2.83 -12.94
N ALA A 151 9.49 3.43 -14.05
CA ALA A 151 10.30 4.38 -14.80
C ALA A 151 10.72 5.56 -13.89
N MET A 152 9.77 6.24 -13.25
CA MET A 152 10.06 7.36 -12.36
C MET A 152 11.03 6.99 -11.22
N ALA A 153 10.83 5.81 -10.61
CA ALA A 153 11.69 5.32 -9.55
C ALA A 153 13.09 4.96 -10.05
N PHE A 154 13.22 4.44 -11.27
CA PHE A 154 14.52 4.18 -11.90
C PHE A 154 15.31 5.47 -12.14
N TRP A 155 14.64 6.50 -12.67
CA TRP A 155 15.26 7.81 -12.89
C TRP A 155 15.66 8.50 -11.59
N ARG A 156 14.90 8.29 -10.51
CA ARG A 156 15.20 8.86 -9.18
C ARG A 156 16.09 7.97 -8.30
N GLY A 157 16.56 6.82 -8.78
CA GLY A 157 17.40 5.89 -8.01
C GLY A 157 16.70 5.24 -6.80
N ARG A 158 15.37 5.14 -6.81
CA ARG A 158 14.56 4.63 -5.67
C ARG A 158 14.18 3.17 -5.87
N PHE A 159 15.13 2.27 -5.62
CA PHE A 159 14.99 0.83 -5.90
C PHE A 159 13.70 0.17 -5.34
N PRO A 160 13.25 0.43 -4.10
CA PRO A 160 12.03 -0.21 -3.60
C PRO A 160 10.77 0.18 -4.39
N LEU A 161 10.62 1.45 -4.78
CA LEU A 161 9.52 1.95 -5.61
C LEU A 161 9.60 1.38 -7.02
N PHE A 162 10.81 1.18 -7.54
CA PHE A 162 11.03 0.50 -8.81
C PHE A 162 10.51 -0.94 -8.75
N GLY A 163 10.87 -1.70 -7.71
CA GLY A 163 10.41 -3.08 -7.52
C GLY A 163 8.88 -3.18 -7.43
N MET A 164 8.25 -2.32 -6.63
CA MET A 164 6.78 -2.27 -6.54
C MET A 164 6.12 -1.97 -7.89
N GLY A 165 6.61 -0.94 -8.60
CA GLY A 165 6.10 -0.57 -9.92
C GLY A 165 6.29 -1.67 -10.95
N LEU A 166 7.46 -2.32 -10.99
CA LEU A 166 7.77 -3.38 -11.93
C LEU A 166 6.89 -4.62 -11.70
N ILE A 167 6.70 -5.03 -10.45
CA ILE A 167 5.81 -6.14 -10.11
C ILE A 167 4.37 -5.82 -10.51
N ALA A 168 3.88 -4.61 -10.21
CA ALA A 168 2.55 -4.19 -10.63
C ALA A 168 2.40 -4.17 -12.16
N ALA A 169 3.40 -3.63 -12.87
CA ALA A 169 3.42 -3.62 -14.33
C ALA A 169 3.38 -5.03 -14.91
N TYR A 170 4.18 -5.93 -14.35
CA TYR A 170 4.23 -7.34 -14.73
C TYR A 170 2.89 -8.04 -14.54
N ILE A 171 2.23 -7.83 -13.40
CA ILE A 171 0.90 -8.42 -13.12
C ILE A 171 -0.13 -7.86 -14.11
N GLY A 172 -0.15 -6.54 -14.31
CA GLY A 172 -1.07 -5.89 -15.25
C GLY A 172 -0.91 -6.39 -16.69
N LEU A 173 0.34 -6.47 -17.16
CA LEU A 173 0.66 -6.97 -18.50
C LEU A 173 0.29 -8.44 -18.65
N SER A 174 0.64 -9.28 -17.67
CA SER A 174 0.30 -10.70 -17.70
C SER A 174 -1.20 -10.93 -17.69
N ALA A 175 -1.95 -10.14 -16.91
CA ALA A 175 -3.42 -10.20 -16.90
C ALA A 175 -4.04 -9.80 -18.25
N LEU A 176 -3.44 -8.85 -18.98
CA LEU A 176 -3.88 -8.49 -20.33
C LEU A 176 -3.61 -9.60 -21.35
N VAL A 177 -2.41 -10.18 -21.30
CA VAL A 177 -1.97 -11.21 -22.23
C VAL A 177 -2.75 -12.50 -22.04
N VAL A 178 -2.90 -12.97 -20.80
CA VAL A 178 -3.67 -14.19 -20.50
C VAL A 178 -5.16 -14.00 -20.78
N ALA A 179 -5.72 -12.80 -20.62
CA ALA A 179 -7.10 -12.54 -21.00
C ALA A 179 -7.35 -12.67 -22.51
N GLY A 180 -6.34 -12.41 -23.35
CA GLY A 180 -6.42 -12.55 -24.79
C GLY A 180 -6.21 -13.98 -25.31
N VAL A 181 -5.61 -14.87 -24.52
CA VAL A 181 -5.20 -16.21 -24.95
C VAL A 181 -5.77 -17.27 -24.01
N ARG A 182 -6.66 -18.13 -24.51
CA ARG A 182 -7.35 -19.18 -23.73
C ARG A 182 -6.55 -20.47 -23.54
N ASP A 183 -5.31 -20.52 -24.02
CA ASP A 183 -4.46 -21.71 -23.94
C ASP A 183 -3.65 -21.74 -22.63
N ALA A 184 -3.85 -22.81 -21.85
CA ALA A 184 -3.17 -23.03 -20.58
C ALA A 184 -1.66 -23.27 -20.76
N ALA A 185 -1.25 -23.91 -21.86
CA ALA A 185 0.18 -24.16 -22.14
C ALA A 185 0.91 -22.84 -22.40
N PHE A 186 0.28 -21.94 -23.17
CA PHE A 186 0.79 -20.58 -23.39
C PHE A 186 0.92 -19.81 -22.06
N GLY A 187 -0.09 -19.86 -21.19
CA GLY A 187 -0.03 -19.21 -19.88
C GLY A 187 1.15 -19.69 -19.03
N PHE A 188 1.38 -21.00 -18.96
CA PHE A 188 2.51 -21.57 -18.22
C PHE A 188 3.86 -21.12 -18.77
N LEU A 189 4.03 -21.14 -20.09
CA LEU A 189 5.26 -20.67 -20.74
C LEU A 189 5.46 -19.16 -20.55
N TRP A 190 4.39 -18.38 -20.66
CA TRP A 190 4.40 -16.94 -20.44
C TRP A 190 4.92 -16.61 -19.04
N PHE A 191 4.27 -17.12 -17.98
CA PHE A 191 4.67 -16.83 -16.60
C PHE A 191 6.10 -17.31 -16.28
N SER A 192 6.51 -18.46 -16.82
CA SER A 192 7.86 -18.99 -16.62
C SER A 192 8.93 -18.08 -17.28
N ALA A 193 8.76 -17.75 -18.56
CA ALA A 193 9.72 -16.92 -19.30
C ALA A 193 9.76 -15.49 -18.77
N THR A 194 8.59 -14.88 -18.56
CA THR A 194 8.49 -13.48 -18.11
C THR A 194 8.86 -13.32 -16.64
N GLY A 195 8.61 -14.32 -15.78
CA GLY A 195 9.09 -14.33 -14.40
C GLY A 195 10.62 -14.28 -14.31
N ILE A 196 11.31 -15.08 -15.14
CA ILE A 196 12.78 -15.03 -15.25
C ILE A 196 13.22 -13.66 -15.77
N ALA A 197 12.57 -13.12 -16.80
CA ALA A 197 12.89 -11.81 -17.36
C ALA A 197 12.75 -10.68 -16.31
N VAL A 198 11.70 -10.72 -15.48
CA VAL A 198 11.51 -9.76 -14.38
C VAL A 198 12.60 -9.88 -13.32
N LEU A 199 12.99 -11.10 -12.93
CA LEU A 199 14.08 -11.33 -11.98
C LEU A 199 15.41 -10.81 -12.52
N VAL A 200 15.74 -11.12 -13.77
CA VAL A 200 16.95 -10.60 -14.44
C VAL A 200 16.89 -9.08 -14.53
N GLY A 201 15.75 -8.51 -14.91
CA GLY A 201 15.53 -7.07 -14.96
C GLY A 201 15.73 -6.37 -13.61
N LEU A 202 15.24 -6.97 -12.51
CA LEU A 202 15.47 -6.48 -11.15
C LEU A 202 16.96 -6.48 -10.80
N LEU A 203 17.68 -7.57 -11.09
CA LEU A 203 19.11 -7.69 -10.80
C LEU A 203 19.93 -6.68 -11.63
N MET A 204 19.61 -6.51 -12.91
CA MET A 204 20.25 -5.53 -13.77
C MET A 204 19.98 -4.10 -13.30
N ALA A 205 18.74 -3.78 -12.96
CA ALA A 205 18.38 -2.47 -12.43
C ALA A 205 19.05 -2.19 -11.08
N GLN A 206 19.16 -3.20 -10.21
CA GLN A 206 19.89 -3.07 -8.94
C GLN A 206 21.36 -2.73 -9.15
N ARG A 207 22.02 -3.39 -10.13
CA ARG A 207 23.41 -3.08 -10.49
C ARG A 207 23.54 -1.67 -11.06
N ALA A 208 22.72 -1.32 -12.05
CA ALA A 208 22.75 -0.01 -12.70
C ALA A 208 22.47 1.15 -11.72
N MET A 209 21.60 0.96 -10.71
CA MET A 209 21.36 1.97 -9.69
C MET A 209 22.50 2.07 -8.67
N ARG A 210 23.15 0.95 -8.33
CA ARG A 210 24.33 0.98 -7.44
C ARG A 210 25.53 1.68 -8.08
N GLU A 211 25.72 1.55 -9.39
CA GLU A 211 26.79 2.22 -10.13
C GLU A 211 26.61 3.75 -10.23
N ARG A 212 25.39 4.26 -10.00
CA ARG A 212 25.05 5.69 -10.08
C ARG A 212 25.06 6.40 -8.72
N ALA A 213 25.16 5.67 -7.62
CA ALA A 213 25.11 6.18 -6.25
C ALA A 213 26.52 6.42 -5.69
#